data_AF-A0A1F9AFA5-F1
#
_entry.id   AF-A0A1F9AFA5-F1
#
_cell.length_a   1.000
_cell.length_b   1.000
_cell.length_c   1.000
_cell.angle_alpha   90.00
_cell.angle_beta   90.00
_cell.angle_gamma   90.00
#
_symmetry.space_group_name_H-M   'P 1'
#
loop_
_entity.id
_entity.type
_entity.pdbx_description
1 polymer ?
#
loop_
_entity_poly.entity_id
_entity_poly.type
_entity_poly.pdbx_seq_one_letter_code
_entity_poly.pdbx_strand_id
1 'polypeptide(L)' 'MKPTRHSASSEGGYRVDYYALLTGDCEPITIKNPRDESVDLSFFQLKNPRWVISCADCLSRPEIQKQVEDLFSAVP' A
#
# COMPACT_ATOMS: atom_id res chain seq x y z
N MET A 1 19.60 -16.02 -11.84
CA MET A 1 18.46 -15.19 -11.39
C MET A 1 17.55 -14.96 -12.58
N LYS A 2 16.24 -15.25 -12.47
CA LYS A 2 15.28 -14.89 -13.53
C LYS A 2 14.94 -13.40 -13.39
N PRO A 3 14.94 -12.61 -14.47
CA PRO A 3 14.62 -11.19 -14.41
C PRO A 3 13.15 -10.99 -14.05
N THR A 4 12.88 -9.99 -13.21
CA THR A 4 11.53 -9.51 -12.93
C THR A 4 10.91 -9.01 -14.23
N ARG A 5 9.83 -9.64 -14.70
CA ARG A 5 9.07 -9.16 -15.86
C ARG A 5 8.10 -8.09 -15.39
N HIS A 6 8.32 -6.86 -15.84
CA HIS A 6 7.34 -5.78 -15.69
C HIS A 6 6.23 -5.98 -16.74
N SER A 7 4.96 -5.82 -16.38
CA SER A 7 3.82 -6.02 -17.29
C SER A 7 3.87 -5.12 -18.54
N ALA A 8 4.57 -3.98 -18.45
CA ALA A 8 4.80 -3.06 -19.56
C ALA A 8 5.69 -3.64 -20.68
N SER A 9 6.50 -4.68 -20.41
CA SER A 9 7.41 -5.29 -21.39
C SER A 9 6.91 -6.62 -21.96
N SER A 10 5.68 -7.02 -21.65
CA SER A 10 5.01 -8.16 -22.31
C SER A 10 4.12 -7.69 -23.46
N GLU A 11 4.25 -8.32 -24.63
CA GLU A 11 3.25 -8.22 -25.71
C GLU A 11 1.88 -8.64 -25.15
N GLY A 12 0.94 -7.70 -25.06
CA GLY A 12 -0.39 -7.93 -24.48
C GLY A 12 -0.49 -7.66 -22.97
N GLY A 13 0.18 -6.62 -22.47
CA GLY A 13 0.17 -6.21 -21.06
C GLY A 13 -1.20 -6.35 -20.37
N TYR A 14 -1.18 -6.76 -19.10
CA TYR A 14 -2.39 -7.03 -18.33
C TYR A 14 -3.14 -5.74 -17.98
N ARG A 15 -4.42 -5.68 -18.32
CA ARG A 15 -5.34 -4.65 -17.83
C ARG A 15 -5.69 -4.94 -16.37
N VAL A 16 -5.54 -3.94 -15.50
CA VAL A 16 -5.99 -4.00 -14.11
C VAL A 16 -7.37 -3.37 -14.05
N ASP A 17 -8.37 -4.14 -13.65
CA ASP A 17 -9.75 -3.64 -13.54
C ASP A 17 -10.04 -3.05 -12.14
N TYR A 18 -9.37 -3.56 -11.10
CA TYR A 18 -9.50 -3.07 -9.74
C TYR A 18 -8.25 -3.35 -8.90
N TYR A 19 -8.09 -2.59 -7.82
CA TYR A 19 -7.14 -2.83 -6.75
C TYR A 19 -7.87 -3.30 -5.50
N ALA A 20 -7.41 -4.40 -4.90
CA ALA A 20 -7.84 -4.83 -3.58
C ALA A 20 -6.79 -4.41 -2.55
N LEU A 21 -7.17 -3.52 -1.65
CA LEU A 21 -6.29 -2.96 -0.63
C LEU A 21 -6.74 -3.43 0.75
N LEU A 22 -5.82 -3.99 1.53
CA LEU A 22 -6.02 -4.21 2.95
C LEU A 22 -5.62 -2.93 3.69
N THR A 23 -6.57 -2.25 4.30
CA THR A 23 -6.39 -0.95 4.95
C THR A 23 -7.14 -0.89 6.28
N GLY A 24 -6.91 0.14 7.09
CA GLY A 24 -7.45 0.28 8.45
C GLY A 24 -6.74 1.41 9.20
N ASP A 25 -7.14 1.63 10.45
CA ASP A 25 -6.45 2.59 11.31
C ASP A 25 -5.07 2.04 11.68
N CYS A 26 -4.07 2.91 11.78
CA CYS A 26 -2.71 2.50 12.14
C CYS A 26 -2.39 2.95 13.56
N GLU A 27 -1.95 2.02 14.40
CA GLU A 27 -1.44 2.33 15.74
C GLU A 27 0.04 1.96 15.87
N PRO A 28 0.86 2.81 16.50
CA PRO A 28 2.26 2.49 16.74
C PRO A 28 2.36 1.33 17.74
N ILE A 29 3.21 0.36 17.42
CA ILE A 29 3.55 -0.76 18.31
C ILE A 29 5.06 -0.90 18.41
N THR A 30 5.51 -1.37 19.56
CA THR A 30 6.91 -1.72 19.80
C THR A 30 6.99 -3.21 20.13
N ILE A 31 7.85 -3.94 19.43
CA ILE A 31 8.14 -5.34 19.71
C ILE A 31 9.63 -5.55 19.95
N LYS A 32 9.98 -6.57 20.72
CA LYS A 32 11.39 -6.98 20.89
C LYS A 32 11.92 -7.58 19.59
N ASN A 33 13.14 -7.21 19.20
CA ASN A 33 13.77 -7.80 18.03
C ASN A 33 14.06 -9.29 18.29
N PRO A 34 13.51 -10.22 17.47
CA PRO A 34 13.70 -11.65 17.68
C PRO A 34 15.14 -12.13 17.47
N ARG A 35 16.01 -11.31 16.88
CA ARG A 35 17.45 -11.61 16.72
C ARG A 35 18.32 -11.01 17.82
N ASP A 36 17.83 -10.01 18.54
CA ASP A 36 18.56 -9.31 19.60
C ASP A 36 17.57 -8.61 20.55
N GLU A 37 17.28 -9.23 21.69
CA GLU A 37 16.28 -8.73 22.65
C GLU A 37 16.67 -7.40 23.32
N SER A 38 17.92 -6.94 23.16
CA SER A 38 18.34 -5.61 23.63
C SER A 38 17.83 -4.47 22.74
N VAL A 39 17.35 -4.79 21.53
CA VAL A 39 16.84 -3.83 20.54
C VAL A 39 15.31 -3.88 20.46
N ASP A 40 14.69 -2.72 20.57
CA ASP A 40 13.27 -2.53 20.33
C ASP A 40 13.01 -2.12 18.88
N LEU A 41 12.00 -2.71 18.25
CA LEU A 41 11.56 -2.40 16.90
C LEU A 41 10.20 -1.70 16.94
N SER A 42 10.13 -0.51 16.34
CA SER A 42 8.90 0.27 16.24
C SER A 42 8.27 0.09 14.86
N PHE A 43 6.97 -0.21 14.86
CA PHE A 43 6.17 -0.39 13.65
C PHE A 43 4.81 0.31 13.79
N PHE A 44 4.10 0.44 12.68
CA PHE A 44 2.67 0.74 12.71
C PHE A 44 1.88 -0.54 12.43
N GLN A 45 0.99 -0.90 13.35
CA GLN A 45 0.07 -2.02 13.20
C GLN A 45 -1.26 -1.53 12.65
N LEU A 46 -1.77 -2.20 11.62
CA LEU A 46 -3.16 -2.04 11.17
C LEU A 46 -4.13 -2.60 12.23
N LYS A 47 -4.93 -1.72 12.83
CA LYS A 47 -6.10 -2.05 13.64
C LYS A 47 -7.34 -2.14 12.74
N ASN A 48 -8.23 -3.08 13.09
CA ASN A 48 -9.48 -3.32 12.36
C ASN A 48 -9.29 -3.41 10.84
N PRO A 49 -8.42 -4.31 10.35
CA PRO A 49 -8.10 -4.38 8.94
C PRO A 49 -9.35 -4.73 8.12
N ARG A 50 -9.57 -3.98 7.05
CA ARG A 50 -10.67 -4.14 6.12
C ARG A 50 -10.17 -4.13 4.67
N TRP A 51 -10.83 -4.92 3.84
CA TRP A 51 -10.61 -4.87 2.41
C TRP A 51 -11.38 -3.72 1.79
N VAL A 52 -10.68 -2.91 1.00
CA VAL A 52 -11.28 -1.89 0.15
C VAL A 52 -10.97 -2.26 -1.29
N ILE A 53 -12.02 -2.43 -2.09
CA ILE A 53 -11.91 -2.63 -3.53
C ILE A 53 -12.05 -1.26 -4.18
N SER A 54 -11.00 -0.82 -4.87
CA SER A 54 -11.00 0.42 -5.63
C SER A 54 -10.98 0.12 -7.11
N CYS A 55 -11.90 0.69 -7.88
CA CYS A 55 -11.90 0.49 -9.32
C CYS A 55 -10.73 1.22 -9.97
N ALA A 56 -10.08 0.61 -10.96
CA ALA A 56 -8.89 1.20 -11.58
C ALA A 56 -9.21 2.56 -12.23
N ASP A 57 -10.34 2.65 -12.92
CA ASP A 57 -10.82 3.88 -13.56
C ASP A 57 -11.29 4.94 -12.53
N CYS A 58 -11.58 4.54 -11.29
CA CYS A 58 -11.97 5.46 -10.21
C CYS A 58 -10.80 6.35 -9.79
N LEU A 59 -9.58 5.81 -9.82
CA LEU A 59 -8.36 6.56 -9.54
C LEU A 59 -8.00 7.53 -10.66
N SER A 60 -8.58 7.38 -11.86
CA SER A 60 -8.43 8.33 -12.96
C SER A 60 -9.35 9.56 -12.82
N ARG A 61 -10.25 9.57 -11.83
CA ARG A 61 -11.12 10.72 -11.57
C ARG A 61 -10.33 11.86 -10.94
N PRO A 62 -10.39 13.10 -11.49
CA PRO A 62 -9.59 14.21 -11.00
C PRO A 62 -9.77 14.52 -9.51
N GLU A 63 -10.99 14.38 -9.00
CA GLU A 63 -11.31 14.61 -7.59
C GLU A 63 -10.63 13.60 -6.65
N ILE A 64 -10.47 12.35 -7.10
CA ILE A 64 -9.79 11.31 -6.33
C ILE A 64 -8.28 11.50 -6.41
N GLN A 65 -7.74 11.84 -7.58
CA GLN A 65 -6.31 12.14 -7.73
C GLN A 65 -5.88 13.26 -6.80
N LYS A 66 -6.66 14.34 -6.74
CA LYS A 66 -6.37 15.46 -5.84
C LYS A 66 -6.39 15.04 -4.36
N GLN A 67 -7.38 14.25 -3.93
CA GLN A 67 -7.43 13.75 -2.56
C GLN A 67 -6.21 12.87 -2.21
N VAL A 68 -5.76 12.05 -3.16
CA VAL A 68 -4.55 11.23 -2.99
C VAL A 68 -3.31 12.11 -2.87
N GLU A 69 -3.14 13.10 -3.76
CA GLU A 69 -2.03 14.05 -3.69
C GLU A 69 -2.01 14.83 -2.36
N ASP A 70 -3.16 15.31 -1.91
CA ASP A 70 -3.30 16.01 -0.63
C ASP A 70 -2.96 15.10 0.56
N LEU A 71 -3.38 13.84 0.53
CA LEU A 71 -3.06 12.85 1.57
C LEU A 71 -1.57 12.54 1.64
N PHE A 72 -0.90 12.36 0.51
CA PHE A 72 0.53 12.01 0.47
C PHE A 72 1.46 13.21 0.67
N SER A 73 1.03 14.43 0.32
CA SER A 73 1.80 15.65 0.58
C SER A 73 1.73 16.09 2.04
N ALA A 74 0.74 15.61 2.80
CA ALA A 74 0.60 15.87 4.23
C ALA A 74 1.39 14.89 5.13
N VAL A 75 2.01 13.85 4.57
CA VAL A 75 2.89 12.94 5.33
C VAL A 75 4.32 13.49 5.29
N PRO A 76 4.93 13.84 6.44
CA PRO A 76 6.27 14.43 6.52
C PRO A 76 7.40 13.48 6.08
#